data_AF-A0A3N5N8R9-F1
#
_entry.id   AF-A0A3N5N8R9-F1
#
_cell.length_a   1.000
_cell.length_b   1.000
_cell.length_c   1.000
_cell.angle_alpha   90.00
_cell.angle_beta   90.00
_cell.angle_gamma   90.00
#
_symmetry.space_group_name_H-M   'P 1'
#
loop_
_entity.id
_entity.type
_entity.pdbx_description
1 polymer ?
#
loop_
_entity_poly.entity_id
_entity_poly.type
_entity_poly.pdbx_seq_one_letter_code
_entity_poly.pdbx_strand_id
1 'polypeptide(L)' 'EVDPTHPVYPLEASNNIILITTDRYRELPLIIKGYGAGADVTAAGVFADVIRVANV' A
#
# COMPACT_ATOMS: atom_id res chain seq x y z
N GLU A 1 -20.03 1.02 -7.23
CA GLU A 1 -19.27 2.25 -7.54
C GLU A 1 -18.97 2.97 -6.24
N VAL A 2 -17.82 3.64 -6.10
CA VAL A 2 -17.45 4.36 -4.87
C VAL A 2 -17.68 5.86 -5.05
N ASP A 3 -18.03 6.55 -3.97
CA ASP A 3 -18.25 8.00 -3.98
C ASP A 3 -16.95 8.77 -4.33
N PRO A 4 -17.01 9.93 -5.01
CA PRO A 4 -15.83 10.75 -5.32
C PRO A 4 -14.96 11.15 -4.12
N THR A 5 -15.54 11.19 -2.92
CA THR A 5 -14.83 11.47 -1.66
C THR A 5 -14.13 10.24 -1.09
N HIS A 6 -14.42 9.05 -1.58
CA HIS A 6 -13.83 7.81 -1.09
C HIS A 6 -12.33 7.76 -1.46
N PRO A 7 -11.42 7.38 -0.54
CA PRO A 7 -9.98 7.40 -0.79
C PRO A 7 -9.49 6.54 -1.98
N VAL A 8 -10.28 5.55 -2.38
CA VAL A 8 -10.02 4.67 -3.54
C VAL A 8 -10.45 5.32 -4.86
N TYR A 9 -11.30 6.35 -4.86
CA TYR A 9 -11.80 6.98 -6.08
C TYR A 9 -10.68 7.56 -6.97
N PRO A 10 -9.68 8.30 -6.46
CA PRO A 10 -8.58 8.81 -7.28
C PRO A 10 -7.43 7.79 -7.46
N LEU A 11 -7.74 6.50 -7.62
CA LEU A 11 -6.71 5.49 -7.90
C LEU A 11 -6.35 5.52 -9.38
N GLU A 12 -5.08 5.76 -9.68
CA GLU A 12 -4.59 5.89 -11.06
C GLU A 12 -3.79 4.65 -11.48
N ALA A 13 -3.99 4.21 -12.73
CA ALA A 13 -3.15 3.23 -13.42
C ALA A 13 -2.89 1.93 -12.61
N SER A 14 -1.62 1.57 -12.40
CA SER A 14 -1.16 0.36 -11.71
C SER A 14 -0.90 0.56 -10.20
N ASN A 15 -1.44 1.63 -9.62
CA ASN A 15 -1.31 1.85 -8.18
C ASN A 15 -2.20 0.89 -7.40
N ASN A 16 -1.66 0.33 -6.33
CA ASN A 16 -2.41 -0.40 -5.33
C ASN A 16 -2.73 0.52 -4.15
N ILE A 17 -3.84 0.22 -3.46
CA ILE A 17 -4.22 0.90 -2.23
C ILE A 17 -4.71 -0.12 -1.20
N ILE A 18 -4.31 0.06 0.05
CA ILE A 18 -4.77 -0.74 1.20
C ILE A 18 -5.21 0.25 2.28
N LEU A 19 -6.41 0.06 2.81
CA LEU A 19 -6.93 0.80 3.96
C LEU A 19 -6.93 -0.13 5.17
N ILE A 20 -6.23 0.26 6.22
CA ILE A 20 -6.12 -0.50 7.46
C ILE A 20 -6.87 0.26 8.55
N THR A 21 -7.98 -0.33 8.99
CA THR A 21 -8.76 0.16 10.12
C THR A 21 -8.51 -0.74 11.32
N THR A 22 -8.25 -0.12 12.47
CA THR A 22 -8.11 -0.81 13.76
C THR A 22 -8.80 0.02 14.83
N ASP A 23 -8.92 -0.49 16.06
CA ASP A 23 -9.47 0.31 17.17
C ASP A 23 -8.73 1.63 17.39
N ARG A 24 -7.41 1.66 17.13
CA ARG A 24 -6.59 2.88 17.24
C ARG A 24 -6.66 3.79 16.01
N TYR A 25 -7.02 3.25 14.86
CA TYR A 25 -7.13 3.96 13.57
C TYR A 25 -8.59 3.93 13.08
N ARG A 26 -9.55 4.16 13.99
CA ARG A 26 -10.97 4.05 13.70
C ARG A 26 -11.51 5.29 12.99
N GLU A 27 -11.10 6.48 13.44
CA GLU A 27 -11.56 7.76 12.86
C GLU A 27 -10.77 8.14 11.60
N LEU A 28 -9.48 7.80 11.59
CA LEU A 28 -8.59 8.03 10.45
C LEU A 28 -7.88 6.72 10.10
N PRO A 29 -8.42 5.91 9.16
CA PRO A 29 -7.77 4.68 8.71
C PRO A 29 -6.37 4.94 8.16
N LEU A 30 -5.45 4.01 8.38
CA LEU A 30 -4.12 4.07 7.78
C LEU A 30 -4.22 3.70 6.30
N ILE A 31 -3.78 4.59 5.42
CA ILE A 31 -3.83 4.41 3.98
C ILE A 31 -2.40 4.14 3.47
N ILE A 32 -2.22 3.00 2.80
CA ILE A 32 -1.00 2.66 2.07
C ILE A 32 -1.33 2.69 0.58
N LYS A 33 -0.68 3.57 -0.18
CA LYS A 33 -0.87 3.72 -1.64
C LYS A 33 0.49 3.80 -2.33
N GLY A 34 0.59 3.22 -3.53
CA GLY A 34 1.76 3.35 -4.40
C GLY A 34 1.73 2.36 -5.55
N TYR A 35 2.81 2.32 -6.34
CA TYR A 35 2.93 1.38 -7.46
C TYR A 35 2.78 -0.06 -6.98
N GLY A 36 1.78 -0.76 -7.52
CA GLY A 36 1.47 -2.14 -7.17
C GLY A 36 2.20 -3.19 -8.01
N ALA A 37 2.79 -2.75 -9.12
CA ALA A 37 3.46 -3.61 -10.09
C ALA A 37 4.58 -2.82 -10.82
N GLY A 38 5.55 -3.56 -11.33
CA GLY A 38 6.73 -3.04 -12.03
C GLY A 38 7.98 -3.78 -11.57
N ALA A 39 8.87 -4.13 -12.49
CA ALA A 39 10.03 -4.97 -12.19
C ALA A 39 10.88 -4.40 -11.03
N ASP A 40 11.16 -3.10 -11.07
CA ASP A 40 11.98 -2.43 -10.06
C ASP A 40 11.30 -2.38 -8.68
N VAL A 41 10.00 -2.07 -8.63
CA VAL A 41 9.26 -1.98 -7.36
C VAL A 41 9.05 -3.36 -6.72
N THR A 42 8.83 -4.39 -7.54
CA THR A 42 8.72 -5.77 -7.05
C THR A 42 10.08 -6.29 -6.57
N ALA A 43 11.17 -6.01 -7.29
CA ALA A 43 12.52 -6.40 -6.88
C ALA A 43 12.95 -5.72 -5.57
N ALA A 44 12.61 -4.44 -5.40
CA ALA A 44 12.88 -3.70 -4.16
C ALA A 44 12.15 -4.33 -2.95
N GLY A 45 10.92 -4.80 -3.12
CA GLY A 45 10.18 -5.53 -2.08
C GLY A 45 10.89 -6.82 -1.65
N VAL A 46 11.29 -7.65 -2.63
CA VAL A 46 12.05 -8.89 -2.37
C VAL A 46 13.39 -8.58 -1.69
N PHE A 47 14.09 -7.53 -2.12
CA PHE A 47 15.37 -7.14 -1.53
C PHE A 47 15.23 -6.68 -0.08
N ALA A 48 14.17 -5.95 0.25
CA ALA A 48 13.87 -5.56 1.63
C ALA A 48 13.67 -6.79 2.54
N ASP A 49 13.01 -7.84 2.04
CA ASP A 49 12.85 -9.10 2.77
C ASP A 49 14.19 -9.81 2.99
N VAL A 50 15.08 -9.81 1.99
CA VAL A 50 16.45 -10.36 2.14
C VAL A 50 17.23 -9.63 3.24
N ILE A 51 17.20 -8.29 3.25
CA ILE A 51 17.84 -7.48 4.31
C ILE A 51 17.26 -7.84 5.68
N ARG A 52 15.93 -7.98 5.77
CA ARG A 52 15.25 -8.32 7.02
C ARG A 52 15.70 -9.66 7.57
N VAL A 53 15.84 -10.67 6.71
CA VAL A 53 16.30 -12.02 7.10
C VAL A 53 17.79 -12.03 7.46
N ALA A 54 18.62 -11.26 6.75
CA ALA A 54 20.06 -11.20 7.02
C ALA A 54 20.42 -10.48 8.33
N ASN A 55 19.55 -9.58 8.81
CA ASN A 55 19.74 -8.80 10.03
C ASN A 55 19.08 -9.46 11.28
N VAL A 56 18.79 -10.76 11.22
CA VAL A 56 18.28 -11.55 12.36
C VAL A 56 19.42 -12.08 13.20
#